data_AF-A0AAP0K5V7-F1
#
_entry.id   AF-A0AAP0K5V7-F1
#
_cell.length_a   1.000
_cell.length_b   1.000
_cell.length_c   1.000
_cell.angle_alpha   90.00
_cell.angle_beta   90.00
_cell.angle_gamma   90.00
#
_symmetry.space_group_name_H-M   'P 1'
#
loop_
_entity.id
_entity.type
_entity.pdbx_description
1 polymer ?
#
loop_
_entity_poly.entity_id
_entity_poly.type
_entity_poly.pdbx_seq_one_letter_code
_entity_poly.pdbx_strand_id
1 'polypeptide(L)'
;MFAYEEFVLVLYEDLDGIHSREFVWWYNGHPDFSNFDPDLQSTDTAVILGQGNVALDVARILLRSTSDLAKTDIADHALLSLQDSSIRKVCLVGRRGPVQAAFTAKELREIVGLKDVYIHIQEADMLKSPADEEELKSSRIQKRVYELLSKAASSPDSPPPGQRELHFVFF
;
A
#
# COMPACT_ATOMS: atom_id res chain seq x y z
N MET A 1 6.06 14.10 -19.68
CA MET A 1 4.92 13.82 -20.58
C MET A 1 4.49 12.40 -20.26
N PHE A 2 3.71 12.24 -19.19
CA PHE A 2 3.21 10.92 -18.76
C PHE A 2 1.90 10.68 -19.52
N ALA A 3 1.89 9.62 -20.32
CA ALA A 3 0.71 9.16 -21.01
C ALA A 3 -0.33 8.71 -19.98
N TYR A 4 -1.59 8.95 -20.29
CA TYR A 4 -2.76 8.52 -19.53
C TYR A 4 -2.78 6.99 -19.47
N GLU A 5 -2.26 6.42 -18.38
CA GLU A 5 -2.50 5.03 -18.00
C GLU A 5 -3.63 5.03 -16.94
N GLU A 6 -4.62 4.18 -17.14
CA GLU A 6 -5.76 4.01 -16.23
C GLU A 6 -5.28 3.32 -14.95
N PHE A 7 -5.27 4.05 -13.83
CA PHE A 7 -4.93 3.54 -12.51
C PHE A 7 -6.14 3.60 -11.60
N VAL A 8 -6.33 2.61 -10.72
CA VAL A 8 -7.24 2.77 -9.59
C VAL A 8 -6.57 3.70 -8.59
N LEU A 9 -7.01 4.95 -8.58
CA LEU A 9 -6.49 5.96 -7.67
C LEU A 9 -7.26 5.89 -6.36
N VAL A 10 -6.62 5.37 -5.32
CA VAL A 10 -7.15 5.45 -3.96
C VAL A 10 -6.57 6.69 -3.29
N LEU A 11 -7.41 7.70 -3.17
CA LEU A 11 -7.07 9.04 -2.74
C LEU A 11 -7.24 9.22 -1.23
N TYR A 12 -6.52 10.21 -0.72
CA TYR A 12 -6.75 10.75 0.60
C TYR A 12 -7.83 11.86 0.55
N GLU A 13 -7.85 12.76 -0.46
CA GLU A 13 -8.93 13.75 -0.73
C GLU A 13 -8.98 14.27 -2.20
N ASP A 14 -10.15 14.78 -2.60
CA ASP A 14 -10.56 15.71 -3.69
C ASP A 14 -9.96 15.59 -5.12
N LEU A 15 -10.03 14.40 -5.72
CA LEU A 15 -9.86 14.14 -7.15
C LEU A 15 -10.82 13.01 -7.56
N ASP A 16 -11.13 12.85 -8.86
CA ASP A 16 -11.85 11.66 -9.35
C ASP A 16 -11.05 10.39 -8.98
N GLY A 17 -11.57 9.60 -8.04
CA GLY A 17 -10.91 8.44 -7.46
C GLY A 17 -11.65 7.91 -6.23
N ILE A 18 -11.15 6.83 -5.64
CA ILE A 18 -11.77 6.19 -4.47
C ILE A 18 -11.19 6.81 -3.20
N HIS A 19 -11.99 7.36 -2.29
CA HIS A 19 -11.43 7.77 -1.01
C HIS A 19 -11.07 6.55 -0.15
N SER A 20 -9.89 6.57 0.47
CA SER A 20 -9.40 5.45 1.30
C SER A 20 -10.42 5.03 2.38
N ARG A 21 -11.15 5.99 2.96
CA ARG A 21 -12.19 5.71 3.96
C ARG A 21 -13.38 4.93 3.38
N GLU A 22 -13.80 5.27 2.17
CA GLU A 22 -14.94 4.63 1.50
C GLU A 22 -14.59 3.19 1.13
N PHE A 23 -13.38 2.96 0.62
CA PHE A 23 -12.86 1.62 0.38
C PHE A 23 -12.80 0.80 1.68
N VAL A 24 -12.33 1.41 2.77
CA VAL A 24 -12.29 0.79 4.11
C VAL A 24 -13.68 0.42 4.61
N TRP A 25 -14.64 1.33 4.47
CA TRP A 25 -16.02 1.08 4.86
C TRP A 25 -16.68 0.00 4.01
N TRP A 26 -16.40 0.01 2.71
CA TRP A 26 -16.88 -1.00 1.78
C TRP A 26 -16.40 -2.40 2.14
N TYR A 27 -15.09 -2.62 2.32
CA TYR A 27 -14.60 -3.97 2.63
C TYR A 27 -14.96 -4.44 4.04
N ASN A 28 -15.26 -3.51 4.97
CA ASN A 28 -15.76 -3.83 6.31
C ASN A 28 -17.29 -3.95 6.37
N GLY A 29 -18.01 -3.79 5.26
CA GLY A 29 -19.47 -3.96 5.22
C GLY A 29 -20.27 -2.86 5.92
N HIS A 30 -19.76 -1.64 5.94
CA HIS A 30 -20.52 -0.49 6.43
C HIS A 30 -21.81 -0.31 5.60
N PRO A 31 -23.00 -0.18 6.22
CA PRO A 31 -24.27 -0.14 5.48
C PRO A 31 -24.31 0.91 4.37
N ASP A 32 -23.82 2.11 4.65
CA ASP A 32 -23.80 3.24 3.70
C ASP A 32 -22.88 3.04 2.49
N PHE A 33 -21.95 2.08 2.55
CA PHE A 33 -20.96 1.80 1.50
C PHE A 33 -21.00 0.37 0.98
N SER A 34 -22.05 -0.39 1.32
CA SER A 34 -22.26 -1.76 0.83
C SER A 34 -22.49 -1.81 -0.69
N ASN A 35 -23.06 -0.75 -1.26
CA ASN A 35 -23.28 -0.60 -2.71
C ASN A 35 -22.14 0.15 -3.42
N PHE A 36 -21.06 0.48 -2.71
CA PHE A 36 -19.87 1.04 -3.34
C PHE A 36 -19.24 -0.04 -4.24
N ASP A 37 -18.99 0.30 -5.50
CA ASP A 37 -18.49 -0.65 -6.50
C ASP A 37 -17.16 -0.15 -7.05
N PRO A 38 -16.05 -0.36 -6.33
CA PRO A 38 -14.75 0.05 -6.82
C PRO A 38 -14.38 -0.77 -8.05
N ASP A 39 -14.02 -0.11 -9.14
CA ASP A 39 -13.49 -0.81 -10.31
C ASP A 39 -12.12 -1.39 -9.98
N LEU A 40 -12.04 -2.72 -9.87
CA LEU A 40 -10.84 -3.48 -9.58
C LEU A 40 -10.41 -4.37 -10.75
N GLN A 41 -11.04 -4.21 -11.93
CA GLN A 41 -10.90 -5.12 -13.07
C GLN A 41 -10.28 -4.45 -14.30
N SER A 42 -10.50 -3.15 -14.50
CA SER A 42 -10.01 -2.41 -15.68
C SER A 42 -8.49 -2.31 -15.78
N THR A 43 -7.79 -2.39 -14.65
CA THR A 43 -6.33 -2.25 -14.57
C THR A 43 -5.72 -3.24 -13.58
N ASP A 44 -4.41 -3.48 -13.73
CA ASP A 44 -3.64 -4.31 -12.81
C ASP A 44 -2.92 -3.51 -11.73
N THR A 45 -3.02 -2.17 -11.77
CA THR A 45 -2.24 -1.28 -10.91
C THR A 45 -3.15 -0.32 -10.13
N ALA A 46 -2.98 -0.31 -8.81
CA ALA A 46 -3.58 0.68 -7.91
C ALA A 46 -2.52 1.64 -7.37
N VAL A 47 -2.86 2.92 -7.28
CA VAL A 47 -2.00 3.96 -6.70
C VAL A 47 -2.70 4.50 -5.46
N ILE A 48 -2.03 4.41 -4.31
CA ILE A 48 -2.52 4.89 -3.02
C ILE A 48 -1.67 6.10 -2.62
N LEU A 49 -2.33 7.25 -2.46
CA LEU A 49 -1.66 8.47 -2.01
C LEU A 49 -1.66 8.51 -0.48
N GLY A 50 -0.50 8.29 0.13
CA GLY A 50 -0.32 8.32 1.58
C GLY A 50 0.56 7.19 2.09
N GLN A 51 1.24 7.46 3.20
CA GLN A 51 2.14 6.53 3.87
C GLN A 51 1.81 6.41 5.35
N GLY A 52 0.52 6.30 5.65
CA GLY A 52 -0.01 6.00 6.98
C GLY A 52 -0.55 4.56 7.07
N ASN A 53 -1.03 4.17 8.25
CA ASN A 53 -1.54 2.81 8.46
C ASN A 53 -2.73 2.47 7.54
N VAL A 54 -3.64 3.42 7.30
CA VAL A 54 -4.79 3.21 6.41
C VAL A 54 -4.34 2.85 4.99
N ALA A 55 -3.29 3.49 4.49
CA ALA A 55 -2.73 3.18 3.18
C ALA A 55 -2.16 1.76 3.14
N LEU A 56 -1.49 1.31 4.20
CA LEU A 56 -1.03 -0.07 4.33
C LEU A 56 -2.19 -1.06 4.41
N ASP A 57 -3.28 -0.73 5.09
CA ASP A 57 -4.46 -1.60 5.18
C ASP A 57 -5.13 -1.77 3.81
N VAL A 58 -5.33 -0.69 3.07
CA VAL A 58 -5.85 -0.76 1.69
C VAL A 58 -4.94 -1.60 0.81
N ALA A 59 -3.62 -1.36 0.85
CA ALA A 59 -2.65 -2.15 0.10
C ALA A 59 -2.70 -3.64 0.48
N ARG A 60 -2.86 -3.95 1.76
CA ARG A 60 -2.98 -5.32 2.29
C ARG A 60 -4.24 -6.00 1.80
N ILE A 61 -5.37 -5.30 1.72
CA ILE A 61 -6.62 -5.85 1.17
C ILE A 61 -6.48 -6.14 -0.33
N LEU A 62 -5.88 -5.23 -1.10
CA LEU A 62 -5.68 -5.42 -2.54
C LEU A 62 -4.67 -6.54 -2.87
N LEU A 63 -3.62 -6.69 -2.07
CA LEU A 63 -2.51 -7.61 -2.37
C LEU A 63 -2.63 -8.98 -1.72
N ARG A 64 -3.36 -9.13 -0.61
CA ARG A 64 -3.50 -10.43 0.06
C ARG A 64 -4.30 -11.42 -0.77
N SER A 65 -3.94 -12.70 -0.70
CA SER A 65 -4.70 -13.76 -1.37
C SER A 65 -6.16 -13.77 -0.90
N THR A 66 -7.10 -13.96 -1.83
CA THR A 66 -8.53 -14.05 -1.50
C THR A 66 -8.83 -15.23 -0.59
N SER A 67 -8.06 -16.33 -0.70
CA SER A 67 -8.14 -17.46 0.23
C SER A 67 -7.76 -17.12 1.67
N ASP A 68 -6.84 -16.18 1.88
CA ASP A 68 -6.49 -15.71 3.23
C ASP A 68 -7.46 -14.64 3.72
N LEU A 69 -7.96 -13.79 2.83
CA LEU A 69 -9.02 -12.82 3.16
C LEU A 69 -10.33 -13.52 3.55
N ALA A 70 -10.69 -14.62 2.91
CA ALA A 70 -11.87 -15.42 3.25
C ALA A 70 -11.86 -16.00 4.67
N LYS A 71 -10.72 -15.97 5.37
CA LYS A 71 -10.58 -16.39 6.77
C LYS A 71 -10.75 -15.22 7.76
N THR A 72 -10.99 -14.01 7.25
CA THR A 72 -11.17 -12.78 8.04
C THR A 72 -12.64 -12.38 8.10
N ASP A 73 -12.94 -11.25 8.73
CA ASP A 73 -14.26 -10.62 8.82
C ASP A 73 -14.55 -9.65 7.66
N ILE A 74 -13.82 -9.75 6.55
CA ILE A 74 -14.11 -9.00 5.32
C ILE A 74 -15.53 -9.28 4.83
N ALA A 75 -16.21 -8.26 4.33
CA ALA A 75 -17.56 -8.40 3.81
C ALA A 75 -17.60 -9.28 2.54
N ASP A 76 -18.62 -10.15 2.45
CA ASP A 76 -18.76 -11.12 1.35
C ASP A 76 -18.77 -10.45 -0.03
N HIS A 77 -19.47 -9.31 -0.18
CA HIS A 77 -19.51 -8.59 -1.45
C HIS A 77 -18.12 -8.09 -1.87
N ALA A 78 -17.33 -7.60 -0.90
CA ALA A 78 -15.99 -7.12 -1.17
C ALA A 78 -15.03 -8.27 -1.50
N LEU A 79 -15.16 -9.41 -0.82
CA LEU A 79 -14.40 -10.61 -1.13
C LEU A 79 -14.72 -11.15 -2.53
N LEU A 80 -15.97 -11.08 -2.99
CA LEU A 80 -16.36 -11.44 -4.35
C LEU A 80 -15.71 -10.50 -5.37
N SER A 81 -15.80 -9.17 -5.19
CA SER A 81 -15.13 -8.22 -6.08
C SER A 81 -13.61 -8.41 -6.12
N LEU A 82 -12.98 -8.75 -4.99
CA LEU A 82 -11.53 -9.01 -4.92
C LEU A 82 -11.12 -10.34 -5.58
N GLN A 83 -12.02 -11.32 -5.69
CA GLN A 83 -11.77 -12.57 -6.43
C GLN A 83 -11.60 -12.33 -7.93
N ASP A 84 -12.40 -11.41 -8.47
CA ASP A 84 -12.36 -11.03 -9.88
C ASP A 84 -11.33 -9.92 -10.17
N SER A 85 -10.63 -9.43 -9.15
CA SER A 85 -9.70 -8.30 -9.31
C SER A 85 -8.48 -8.63 -10.18
N SER A 86 -8.20 -7.71 -11.10
CA SER A 86 -7.00 -7.68 -11.94
C SER A 86 -5.78 -7.11 -11.22
N ILE A 87 -5.94 -6.48 -10.04
CA ILE A 87 -4.86 -5.77 -9.34
C ILE A 87 -3.72 -6.74 -8.96
N ARG A 88 -2.52 -6.47 -9.45
CA ARG A 88 -1.28 -7.16 -9.13
C ARG A 88 -0.22 -6.23 -8.56
N LYS A 89 -0.30 -4.93 -8.84
CA LYS A 89 0.65 -3.92 -8.35
C LYS A 89 -0.06 -2.85 -7.53
N VAL A 90 0.50 -2.51 -6.39
CA VAL A 90 0.07 -1.36 -5.58
C VAL A 90 1.25 -0.43 -5.35
N CYS A 91 1.06 0.85 -5.64
CA CYS A 91 2.05 1.90 -5.39
C CYS A 91 1.61 2.76 -4.20
N LEU A 92 2.40 2.78 -3.12
CA LEU A 92 2.22 3.65 -1.97
C LEU A 92 3.07 4.91 -2.13
N VAL A 93 2.44 6.00 -2.53
CA VAL A 93 3.12 7.25 -2.87
C VAL A 93 3.09 8.20 -1.67
N GLY A 94 4.26 8.56 -1.17
CA GLY A 94 4.46 9.59 -0.16
C GLY A 94 4.68 10.96 -0.78
N ARG A 95 4.62 11.99 0.06
CA ARG A 95 5.04 13.36 -0.31
C ARG A 95 6.39 13.77 0.30
N ARG A 96 7.02 12.86 1.05
CA ARG A 96 8.26 13.04 1.82
C ARG A 96 9.05 11.73 1.79
N GLY A 97 10.25 11.78 2.34
CA GLY A 97 11.15 10.64 2.49
C GLY A 97 10.66 9.56 3.46
N PRO A 98 11.36 8.41 3.46
CA PRO A 98 11.01 7.25 4.29
C PRO A 98 11.13 7.50 5.79
N VAL A 99 11.90 8.50 6.22
CA VAL A 99 12.00 8.89 7.63
C VAL A 99 10.71 9.50 8.16
N GLN A 100 9.95 10.18 7.29
CA GLN A 100 8.71 10.87 7.65
C GLN A 100 7.45 10.04 7.37
N ALA A 101 7.61 8.75 7.03
CA ALA A 101 6.50 7.83 6.89
C ALA A 101 5.72 7.73 8.21
N ALA A 102 4.38 7.75 8.11
CA ALA A 102 3.48 7.83 9.25
C ALA A 102 2.93 6.45 9.70
N PHE A 103 3.21 5.38 8.95
CA PHE A 103 2.86 4.03 9.37
C PHE A 103 3.69 3.57 10.56
N THR A 104 3.10 2.68 11.36
CA THR A 104 3.80 2.11 12.51
C THR A 104 4.65 0.91 12.09
N ALA A 105 5.67 0.60 12.90
CA ALA A 105 6.51 -0.58 12.67
C ALA A 105 5.74 -1.91 12.74
N LYS A 106 4.57 -1.95 13.40
CA LYS A 106 3.69 -3.14 13.44
C LYS A 106 3.07 -3.35 12.06
N GLU A 107 2.33 -2.37 11.57
CA GLU A 107 1.63 -2.47 10.28
C GLU A 107 2.61 -2.67 9.11
N LEU A 108 3.77 -2.00 9.14
CA LEU A 108 4.80 -2.22 8.13
C LEU A 108 5.32 -3.67 8.14
N ARG A 109 5.51 -4.28 9.32
CA ARG A 109 5.93 -5.69 9.41
C ARG A 109 4.89 -6.65 8.86
N GLU A 110 3.61 -6.36 9.08
CA GLU A 110 2.52 -7.20 8.56
C GLU A 110 2.48 -7.20 7.04
N ILE A 111 2.65 -6.04 6.40
CA ILE A 111 2.59 -5.95 4.93
C ILE A 111 3.86 -6.46 4.26
N VAL A 112 5.05 -6.14 4.80
CA VAL A 112 6.34 -6.65 4.30
C VAL A 112 6.46 -8.17 4.50
N GLY A 113 5.74 -8.73 5.47
CA GLY A 113 5.68 -10.16 5.74
C GLY A 113 4.60 -10.92 4.95
N LEU A 114 3.87 -10.26 4.04
CA LEU A 114 2.87 -10.96 3.22
C LEU A 114 3.56 -11.99 2.31
N LYS A 115 2.94 -13.17 2.24
CA LYS A 115 3.37 -14.22 1.31
C LYS A 115 3.04 -13.80 -0.11
N ASP A 116 3.89 -14.20 -1.06
CA ASP A 116 3.66 -14.00 -2.49
C ASP A 116 3.44 -12.52 -2.89
N VAL A 117 3.99 -11.60 -2.10
CA VAL A 117 4.06 -10.17 -2.40
C VAL A 117 5.54 -9.74 -2.41
N TYR A 118 5.98 -9.19 -3.52
CA TYR A 118 7.30 -8.62 -3.68
C TYR A 118 7.28 -7.15 -3.23
N ILE A 119 8.21 -6.77 -2.35
CA ILE A 119 8.34 -5.41 -1.84
C ILE A 119 9.41 -4.69 -2.63
N HIS A 120 9.04 -3.60 -3.29
CA HIS A 120 9.95 -2.75 -4.05
C HIS A 120 10.11 -1.39 -3.38
N ILE A 121 11.36 -1.00 -3.13
CA ILE A 121 11.75 0.33 -2.65
C ILE A 121 13.04 0.69 -3.38
N GLN A 122 13.10 1.85 -4.02
CA GLN A 122 14.31 2.25 -4.73
C GLN A 122 15.43 2.58 -3.73
N GLU A 123 16.67 2.22 -4.05
CA GLU A 123 17.82 2.57 -3.20
C GLU A 123 17.98 4.09 -3.05
N ALA A 124 17.67 4.85 -4.11
CA ALA A 124 17.71 6.30 -4.11
C ALA A 124 16.76 6.92 -3.07
N ASP A 125 15.58 6.32 -2.87
CA ASP A 125 14.58 6.75 -1.90
C ASP A 125 15.07 6.58 -0.45
N MET A 126 16.05 5.69 -0.22
CA MET A 126 16.57 5.38 1.11
C MET A 126 17.71 6.33 1.54
N LEU A 127 18.17 7.23 0.67
CA LEU A 127 19.18 8.23 1.00
C LEU A 127 18.68 9.17 2.10
N LYS A 128 19.58 9.56 3.01
CA LYS A 128 19.27 10.46 4.13
C LYS A 128 19.92 11.81 3.92
N SER A 129 19.16 12.86 4.18
CA SER A 129 19.70 14.20 4.40
C SER A 129 20.23 14.33 5.85
N PRO A 130 21.02 15.38 6.15
CA PRO A 130 21.41 15.68 7.53
C PRO A 130 20.20 15.89 8.48
N ALA A 131 19.08 16.42 7.96
CA ALA A 131 17.87 16.59 8.75
C ALA A 131 17.22 15.25 9.11
N ASP A 132 17.22 14.29 8.16
CA ASP A 132 16.72 12.93 8.39
C ASP A 132 17.52 12.22 9.49
N GLU A 133 18.84 12.39 9.51
CA GLU A 133 19.68 11.80 10.55
C GLU A 133 19.35 12.34 11.94
N GLU A 134 19.13 13.64 12.08
CA GLU A 134 18.72 14.25 13.35
C GLU A 134 17.31 13.79 13.79
N GLU A 135 16.36 13.70 12.86
CA GLU A 135 15.01 13.20 13.14
C GLU A 135 15.07 11.75 13.64
N LEU A 136 15.86 10.88 12.98
CA LEU A 136 16.05 9.49 13.40
C LEU A 136 16.76 9.35 14.77
N LYS A 137 17.63 10.30 15.15
CA LYS A 137 18.22 10.34 16.50
C LYS A 137 17.19 10.72 17.56
N SER A 138 16.26 11.59 17.21
CA SER A 138 15.23 12.11 18.11
C SER A 138 14.08 11.12 18.39
N SER A 139 13.83 10.16 17.49
CA SER A 139 12.66 9.29 17.53
C SER A 139 13.01 7.82 17.33
N ARG A 140 12.89 7.04 18.40
CA ARG A 140 13.04 5.56 18.34
C ARG A 140 11.99 4.91 17.43
N ILE A 141 10.79 5.50 17.35
CA ILE A 141 9.70 4.97 16.54
C ILE A 141 10.04 5.10 15.06
N GLN A 142 10.43 6.30 14.62
CA GLN A 142 10.83 6.56 13.22
C GLN A 142 12.07 5.76 12.85
N LYS A 143 13.05 5.68 13.76
CA LYS A 143 14.22 4.82 13.56
C LYS A 143 13.85 3.37 13.28
N ARG A 144 12.92 2.81 14.06
CA ARG A 144 12.49 1.42 13.88
C ARG A 144 11.77 1.20 12.55
N VAL A 145 10.95 2.16 12.13
CA VAL A 145 10.25 2.13 10.84
C VAL A 145 11.26 2.19 9.69
N TYR A 146 12.19 3.13 9.74
CA TYR A 146 13.24 3.30 8.74
C TYR A 146 14.12 2.04 8.61
N GLU A 147 14.53 1.43 9.72
CA GLU A 147 15.30 0.17 9.72
C GLU A 147 14.56 -0.97 8.99
N LEU A 148 13.23 -1.04 9.14
CA LEU A 148 12.42 -2.05 8.47
C LEU A 148 12.32 -1.78 6.96
N LEU A 149 12.13 -0.52 6.56
CA LEU A 149 12.13 -0.13 5.14
C LEU A 149 13.50 -0.41 4.50
N SER A 150 14.59 -0.04 5.18
CA SER A 150 15.95 -0.31 4.71
C SER A 150 16.22 -1.80 4.53
N LYS A 151 15.74 -2.65 5.45
CA LYS A 151 15.83 -4.11 5.30
C LYS A 151 15.01 -4.62 4.11
N ALA A 152 13.83 -4.05 3.88
CA ALA A 152 12.98 -4.44 2.76
C ALA A 152 13.59 -4.03 1.41
N ALA A 153 14.21 -2.85 1.34
CA ALA A 153 14.88 -2.34 0.15
C ALA A 153 16.08 -3.19 -0.31
N SER A 154 16.73 -3.93 0.60
CA SER A 154 17.84 -4.84 0.26
C SER A 154 17.40 -6.20 -0.32
N SER A 155 16.12 -6.35 -0.69
CA SER A 155 15.58 -7.56 -1.35
C SER A 155 16.01 -7.60 -2.83
N PRO A 156 16.08 -8.79 -3.48
CA PRO A 156 16.60 -8.93 -4.85
C PRO A 156 15.91 -8.02 -5.87
N ASP A 157 16.64 -7.56 -6.89
CA ASP A 157 16.24 -6.49 -7.83
C ASP A 157 15.00 -6.75 -8.71
N SER A 158 14.47 -7.97 -8.74
CA SER A 158 13.34 -8.29 -9.62
C SER A 158 12.34 -9.25 -8.99
N PRO A 159 11.03 -8.96 -9.13
CA PRO A 159 9.99 -9.87 -8.68
C PRO A 159 10.02 -11.16 -9.51
N PRO A 160 9.83 -12.33 -8.88
CA PRO A 160 9.44 -13.55 -9.58
C PRO A 160 8.23 -13.31 -10.49
N PRO A 161 8.19 -13.94 -11.69
CA PRO A 161 7.07 -13.77 -12.61
C PRO A 161 5.72 -14.13 -11.97
N GLY A 162 4.73 -13.24 -12.12
CA GLY A 162 3.36 -13.45 -11.63
C GLY A 162 3.16 -13.20 -10.13
N GLN A 163 4.21 -12.77 -9.41
CA GLN A 163 4.08 -12.34 -8.02
C GLN A 163 3.41 -10.96 -7.95
N ARG A 164 2.59 -10.72 -6.92
CA ARG A 164 2.02 -9.40 -6.67
C ARG A 164 3.10 -8.46 -6.13
N GLU A 165 2.97 -7.17 -6.36
CA GLU A 165 4.01 -6.18 -6.06
C GLU A 165 3.47 -5.04 -5.21
N LEU A 166 4.24 -4.65 -4.18
CA LEU A 166 4.02 -3.43 -3.41
C LEU A 166 5.22 -2.50 -3.59
N HIS A 167 4.98 -1.35 -4.19
CA HIS A 167 6.00 -0.34 -4.44
C HIS A 167 5.84 0.78 -3.43
N PHE A 168 6.86 1.06 -2.63
CA PHE A 168 6.91 2.29 -1.86
C PHE A 168 7.65 3.35 -2.68
N VAL A 169 7.02 4.50 -2.86
CA VAL A 169 7.59 5.62 -3.62
C VAL A 169 7.74 6.82 -2.68
N PHE A 170 8.98 7.25 -2.46
CA PHE A 170 9.33 8.39 -1.61
C PHE A 170 9.99 9.51 -2.44
N PHE A 171 10.16 10.69 -1.83
CA PHE A 171 10.78 11.87 -2.42
C PHE A 171 11.67 12.61 -1.43
#